data_AF-A0A661Y7G4-F1
#
_entry.id   AF-A0A661Y7G4-F1
#
_cell.length_a   1.000
_cell.length_b   1.000
_cell.length_c   1.000
_cell.angle_alpha   90.00
_cell.angle_beta   90.00
_cell.angle_gamma   90.00
#
_symmetry.space_group_name_H-M   'P 1'
#
loop_
_entity.id
_entity.type
_entity.pdbx_description
1 polymer ?
#
loop_
_entity_poly.entity_id
_entity_poly.type
_entity_poly.pdbx_seq_one_letter_code
_entity_poly.pdbx_strand_id
1 'polypeptide(L)'
;QFGKSTLKVIGIYNTESFLRDTRLQEEAFTANTSRNKWILRRDIKRYTGRYIGGVKVTESGILAAAHLAGPGNVKKYLRSGGTLVFQDAFGTSLRYYLKKFSGYDTSSIVPNKKPKVL
;
A
#
# COMPACT_ATOMS: atom_id res chain seq x y z
N GLN A 1 0.41 1.25 9.36
CA GLN A 1 0.07 0.45 10.57
C GLN A 1 -0.75 -0.76 10.14
N PHE A 2 -0.59 -1.93 10.76
CA PHE A 2 -1.31 -3.15 10.35
C PHE A 2 -2.57 -3.38 11.17
N GLY A 3 -3.71 -3.57 10.50
CA GLY A 3 -4.92 -4.08 11.14
C GLY A 3 -4.81 -5.59 11.40
N LYS A 4 -5.49 -6.08 12.46
CA LYS A 4 -5.54 -7.51 12.81
C LYS A 4 -5.99 -8.40 11.65
N SER A 5 -6.93 -7.93 10.84
CA SER A 5 -7.42 -8.64 9.64
C SER A 5 -6.32 -8.77 8.58
N THR A 6 -5.54 -7.72 8.34
CA THR A 6 -4.40 -7.75 7.41
C THR A 6 -3.34 -8.74 7.88
N LEU A 7 -3.00 -8.75 9.17
CA LEU A 7 -2.03 -9.70 9.75
C LEU A 7 -2.46 -11.15 9.51
N LYS A 8 -3.73 -11.49 9.78
CA LYS A 8 -4.27 -12.84 9.51
C LYS A 8 -4.17 -13.23 8.03
N VAL A 9 -4.43 -12.30 7.11
CA VAL A 9 -4.32 -12.55 5.66
C VAL A 9 -2.90 -13.00 5.29
N ILE A 10 -1.88 -12.39 5.89
CA ILE A 10 -0.47 -12.71 5.64
C ILE A 10 0.11 -13.77 6.60
N GLY A 11 -0.72 -14.44 7.40
CA GLY A 11 -0.30 -15.59 8.22
C GLY A 11 0.14 -15.25 9.65
N ILE A 12 0.00 -13.99 10.09
CA ILE A 12 0.34 -13.58 11.45
C ILE A 12 -0.94 -13.56 12.30
N TYR A 13 -1.01 -14.45 13.28
CA TYR A 13 -2.19 -14.61 14.14
C TYR A 13 -1.98 -14.03 15.54
N ASN A 14 -0.75 -14.04 16.05
CA ASN A 14 -0.40 -13.49 17.36
C ASN A 14 0.06 -12.03 17.22
N THR A 15 -0.83 -11.09 17.53
CA THR A 15 -0.55 -9.65 17.44
C THR A 15 0.41 -9.16 18.51
N GLU A 16 0.46 -9.79 19.68
CA GLU A 16 1.35 -9.36 20.76
C GLU A 16 2.81 -9.70 20.45
N SER A 17 3.05 -10.92 19.95
CA SER A 17 4.37 -11.32 19.45
C SER A 17 4.82 -10.42 18.30
N PHE A 18 3.90 -10.14 17.35
CA PHE A 18 4.16 -9.21 16.25
C PHE A 18 4.62 -7.83 16.69
N LEU A 19 4.00 -7.25 17.71
CA LEU A 19 4.38 -5.92 18.20
C LEU A 19 5.78 -5.88 18.82
N ARG A 20 6.31 -7.03 19.24
CA ARG A 20 7.62 -7.15 19.90
C ARG A 20 8.73 -7.65 18.98
N ASP A 21 8.41 -8.11 17.77
CA ASP A 21 9.35 -8.67 16.80
C ASP A 21 9.48 -7.76 15.57
N THR A 22 10.60 -7.02 15.49
CA THR A 22 10.89 -6.11 14.38
C THR A 22 11.11 -6.83 13.06
N ARG A 23 11.71 -8.02 13.07
CA ARG A 23 11.89 -8.85 11.87
C ARG A 23 10.53 -9.28 11.33
N LEU A 24 9.63 -9.72 12.21
CA LEU A 24 8.28 -10.11 11.81
C LEU A 24 7.47 -8.92 11.26
N GLN A 25 7.71 -7.70 11.76
CA GLN A 25 7.12 -6.47 11.21
C GLN A 25 7.63 -6.14 9.80
N GLU A 26 8.92 -6.34 9.54
CA GLU A 26 9.52 -6.15 8.23
C GLU A 26 9.02 -7.20 7.22
N GLU A 27 8.93 -8.46 7.63
CA GLU A 27 8.36 -9.54 6.83
C GLU A 27 6.89 -9.26 6.51
N ALA A 28 6.12 -8.78 7.48
CA ALA A 28 4.74 -8.36 7.26
C ALA A 28 4.61 -7.19 6.28
N PHE A 29 5.53 -6.22 6.35
CA PHE A 29 5.62 -5.11 5.40
C PHE A 29 5.88 -5.59 3.99
N THR A 30 6.86 -6.47 3.81
CA THR A 30 7.19 -7.07 2.51
C THR A 30 6.01 -7.86 1.95
N ALA A 31 5.41 -8.76 2.75
CA ALA A 31 4.28 -9.57 2.35
C ALA A 31 3.07 -8.71 1.96
N ASN A 32 2.71 -7.72 2.77
CA ASN A 32 1.57 -6.85 2.48
C ASN A 32 1.81 -5.96 1.25
N THR A 33 3.03 -5.47 1.05
CA THR A 33 3.38 -4.64 -0.10
C THR A 33 3.33 -5.45 -1.40
N SER A 34 3.85 -6.68 -1.39
CA SER A 34 3.70 -7.66 -2.48
C SER A 34 2.23 -7.92 -2.81
N ARG A 35 1.38 -8.09 -1.78
CA ARG A 35 -0.07 -8.25 -1.96
C ARG A 35 -0.73 -7.03 -2.58
N ASN A 36 -0.40 -5.84 -2.08
CA ASN A 36 -0.93 -4.59 -2.61
C ASN A 36 -0.53 -4.40 -4.07
N LYS A 37 0.72 -4.70 -4.43
CA LYS A 37 1.20 -4.69 -5.82
C LYS A 37 0.39 -5.64 -6.69
N TRP A 38 0.09 -6.86 -6.22
CA TRP A 38 -0.79 -7.77 -6.96
C TRP A 38 -2.22 -7.22 -7.12
N ILE A 39 -2.82 -6.67 -6.06
CA ILE A 39 -4.20 -6.13 -6.08
C ILE A 39 -4.34 -4.95 -7.03
N LEU A 40 -3.29 -4.11 -7.10
CA LEU A 40 -3.25 -2.86 -7.84
C LEU A 40 -2.53 -2.97 -9.18
N ARG A 41 -2.01 -4.13 -9.59
CA ARG A 41 -1.21 -4.33 -10.82
C ARG A 41 -1.80 -3.67 -12.08
N ARG A 42 -3.13 -3.70 -12.23
CA ARG A 42 -3.82 -3.06 -13.37
C ARG A 42 -3.86 -1.54 -13.23
N ASP A 43 -4.10 -1.04 -12.02
CA ASP A 43 -4.14 0.38 -11.72
C ASP A 43 -2.72 0.98 -11.79
N ILE A 44 -1.69 0.29 -11.29
CA ILE A 44 -0.28 0.67 -11.44
C ILE A 44 0.07 0.83 -12.93
N LYS A 45 -0.20 -0.18 -13.75
CA LYS A 45 0.03 -0.11 -15.21
C LYS A 45 -0.72 1.05 -15.87
N ARG A 46 -1.95 1.33 -15.43
CA ARG A 46 -2.82 2.35 -16.04
C ARG A 46 -2.41 3.77 -15.66
N TYR A 47 -2.02 4.00 -14.41
CA TYR A 47 -1.90 5.34 -13.84
C TYR A 47 -0.48 5.82 -13.60
N THR A 48 0.52 4.93 -13.58
CA THR A 48 1.93 5.34 -13.45
C THR A 48 2.31 6.34 -14.55
N GLY A 49 2.97 7.42 -14.17
CA GLY A 49 3.36 8.53 -15.05
C GLY A 49 2.27 9.58 -15.27
N ARG A 50 1.01 9.32 -14.91
CA ARG A 50 -0.09 10.29 -15.03
C ARG A 50 -0.16 11.25 -13.84
N TYR A 51 -0.76 12.40 -14.05
CA TYR A 51 -1.13 13.31 -12.97
C TYR A 51 -2.57 13.02 -12.52
N ILE A 52 -2.75 12.78 -11.22
CA ILE A 52 -4.05 12.55 -10.58
C ILE A 52 -4.12 13.45 -9.34
N GLY A 53 -5.19 14.25 -9.21
CA GLY A 53 -5.33 15.22 -8.12
C GLY A 53 -4.13 16.17 -7.96
N GLY A 54 -3.48 16.52 -9.07
CA GLY A 54 -2.30 17.39 -9.11
C GLY A 54 -0.96 16.72 -8.75
N VAL A 55 -0.92 15.40 -8.58
CA VAL A 55 0.31 14.66 -8.23
C VAL A 55 0.68 13.68 -9.34
N LYS A 56 1.95 13.63 -9.73
CA LYS A 56 2.48 12.60 -10.63
C LYS A 56 2.48 11.26 -9.90
N VAL A 57 1.71 10.33 -10.41
CA VAL A 57 1.54 9.00 -9.82
C VAL A 57 2.70 8.11 -10.23
N THR A 58 3.29 7.41 -9.26
CA THR A 58 4.33 6.38 -9.46
C THR A 58 3.92 5.09 -8.78
N GLU A 59 4.55 3.97 -9.15
CA GLU A 59 4.29 2.69 -8.50
C GLU A 59 4.56 2.76 -6.99
N SER A 60 5.71 3.30 -6.59
CA SER A 60 6.08 3.44 -5.19
C SER A 60 5.09 4.30 -4.40
N GLY A 61 4.64 5.41 -4.98
CA GLY A 61 3.60 6.25 -4.39
C GLY A 61 2.29 5.48 -4.19
N ILE A 62 1.87 4.71 -5.21
CA ILE A 62 0.67 3.86 -5.13
C ILE A 62 0.79 2.83 -4.00
N LEU A 63 1.93 2.15 -3.89
CA LEU A 63 2.16 1.12 -2.88
C LEU A 63 2.20 1.71 -1.46
N ALA A 64 2.85 2.86 -1.28
CA ALA A 64 2.86 3.58 -0.01
C ALA A 64 1.46 4.06 0.39
N ALA A 65 0.71 4.64 -0.55
CA ALA A 65 -0.68 5.03 -0.35
C ALA A 65 -1.58 3.82 0.00
N ALA A 66 -1.32 2.66 -0.59
CA ALA A 66 -2.05 1.43 -0.30
C ALA A 66 -1.69 0.85 1.08
N HIS A 67 -0.46 1.03 1.54
CA HIS A 67 -0.08 0.69 2.92
C HIS A 67 -0.85 1.54 3.93
N LEU A 68 -1.03 2.84 3.65
CA LEU A 68 -1.76 3.75 4.52
C LEU A 68 -3.28 3.49 4.50
N ALA A 69 -3.88 3.60 3.32
CA ALA A 69 -5.33 3.70 3.14
C ALA A 69 -5.99 2.38 2.74
N GLY A 70 -5.18 1.34 2.48
CA GLY A 70 -5.63 0.11 1.84
C GLY A 70 -5.78 0.26 0.32
N PRO A 71 -5.60 -0.84 -0.44
CA PRO A 71 -5.63 -0.80 -1.90
C PRO A 71 -7.02 -0.47 -2.48
N GLY A 72 -8.10 -0.69 -1.73
CA GLY A 72 -9.45 -0.33 -2.14
C GLY A 72 -9.66 1.19 -2.25
N ASN A 73 -9.16 1.94 -1.27
CA ASN A 73 -9.24 3.41 -1.29
C ASN A 73 -8.33 4.01 -2.36
N VAL A 74 -7.15 3.41 -2.61
CA VAL A 74 -6.29 3.82 -3.74
C VAL A 74 -6.99 3.63 -5.07
N LYS A 75 -7.70 2.51 -5.28
CA LYS A 75 -8.50 2.31 -6.51
C LYS A 75 -9.55 3.40 -6.69
N LYS A 76 -10.30 3.72 -5.63
CA LYS A 76 -11.33 4.76 -5.66
C LYS A 76 -10.73 6.12 -6.04
N TYR A 77 -9.65 6.52 -5.37
CA TYR A 77 -8.94 7.77 -5.65
C TYR A 77 -8.44 7.85 -7.11
N LEU A 78 -7.73 6.83 -7.58
CA LEU A 78 -7.16 6.83 -8.95
C LEU A 78 -8.25 6.87 -10.02
N ARG A 79 -9.34 6.12 -9.82
CA ARG A 79 -10.44 6.02 -10.79
C ARG A 79 -11.33 7.25 -10.83
N SER A 80 -11.44 7.97 -9.72
CA SER A 80 -12.21 9.21 -9.66
C SER A 80 -11.41 10.43 -10.13
N GLY A 81 -10.17 10.25 -10.60
CA GLY A 81 -9.30 11.37 -10.98
C GLY A 81 -8.78 12.19 -9.78
N GLY A 82 -8.86 11.62 -8.57
CA GLY A 82 -8.38 12.26 -7.34
C GLY A 82 -9.44 13.05 -6.57
N THR A 83 -10.71 12.99 -6.98
CA THR A 83 -11.84 13.64 -6.30
C THR A 83 -12.29 12.93 -5.01
N LEU A 84 -12.15 11.60 -4.93
CA LEU A 84 -12.49 10.83 -3.74
C LEU A 84 -11.32 10.83 -2.77
N VAL A 85 -11.38 11.70 -1.77
CA VAL A 85 -10.30 11.90 -0.81
C VAL A 85 -10.40 10.89 0.34
N PHE A 86 -9.28 10.28 0.69
CA PHE A 86 -9.10 9.54 1.94
C PHE A 86 -8.15 10.33 2.84
N GLN A 87 -8.48 10.39 4.13
CA GLN A 87 -7.62 10.86 5.22
C GLN A 87 -7.54 9.79 6.30
N ASP A 88 -6.36 9.58 6.86
CA ASP A 88 -6.20 8.74 8.05
C ASP A 88 -6.64 9.49 9.33
N ALA A 89 -6.54 8.82 10.47
CA ALA A 89 -6.91 9.39 11.78
C ALA A 89 -6.07 10.61 12.18
N PHE A 90 -4.93 10.85 11.52
CA PHE A 90 -4.04 11.99 11.75
C PHE A 90 -4.23 13.09 10.69
N GLY A 91 -5.24 12.98 9.82
CA GLY A 91 -5.51 13.93 8.74
C GLY A 91 -4.60 13.78 7.52
N THR A 92 -3.74 12.76 7.48
CA THR A 92 -2.82 12.55 6.36
C THR A 92 -3.56 12.00 5.16
N SER A 93 -3.45 12.71 4.03
CA SER A 93 -4.17 12.33 2.81
C SER A 93 -3.43 11.29 1.97
N LEU A 94 -4.21 10.53 1.19
CA LEU A 94 -3.67 9.63 0.16
C LEU A 94 -2.76 10.36 -0.83
N ARG A 95 -3.16 11.58 -1.24
CA ARG A 95 -2.39 12.46 -2.12
C ARG A 95 -1.01 12.78 -1.54
N TYR A 96 -0.92 13.02 -0.23
CA TYR A 96 0.35 13.28 0.44
C TYR A 96 1.31 12.08 0.29
N TYR A 97 0.82 10.86 0.51
CA TYR A 97 1.65 9.65 0.36
C TYR A 97 2.07 9.39 -1.08
N LEU A 98 1.15 9.58 -2.05
CA LEU A 98 1.50 9.49 -3.47
C LEU A 98 2.67 10.40 -3.83
N LYS A 99 2.67 11.64 -3.32
CA LYS A 99 3.73 12.63 -3.58
C LYS A 99 5.01 12.29 -2.83
N LYS A 100 4.92 12.08 -1.52
CA LYS A 100 6.06 11.90 -0.61
C LYS A 100 6.92 10.69 -0.97
N PHE A 101 6.29 9.58 -1.33
CA PHE A 101 6.98 8.31 -1.58
C PHE A 101 7.12 8.01 -3.08
N SER A 102 7.12 9.04 -3.93
CA SER A 102 7.10 8.86 -5.38
C SER A 102 8.43 8.38 -5.99
N GLY A 103 9.54 8.49 -5.26
CA GLY A 103 10.90 8.27 -5.79
C GLY A 103 11.59 6.97 -5.38
N TYR A 104 10.87 5.97 -4.86
CA TYR A 104 11.49 4.72 -4.41
C TYR A 104 11.51 3.67 -5.51
N ASP A 105 12.60 2.89 -5.59
CA ASP A 105 12.63 1.70 -6.42
C ASP A 105 11.79 0.58 -5.79
N THR A 106 10.98 -0.07 -6.62
CA THR A 106 10.05 -1.14 -6.26
C THR A 106 10.23 -2.37 -7.14
N SER A 107 11.30 -2.41 -7.94
CA SER A 107 11.66 -3.49 -8.86
C SER A 107 11.79 -4.84 -8.15
N SER A 108 12.35 -4.86 -6.94
CA SER A 108 12.54 -6.05 -6.09
C SER A 108 11.22 -6.61 -5.52
N ILE A 109 10.14 -5.83 -5.55
CA ILE A 109 8.85 -6.24 -4.99
C ILE A 109 8.11 -7.09 -6.03
N VAL A 110 8.12 -8.41 -5.85
CA VAL A 110 7.39 -9.34 -6.71
C VAL A 110 5.90 -9.39 -6.28
N PRO A 111 4.93 -9.20 -7.18
CA PRO A 111 3.50 -9.22 -6.82
C PRO A 111 3.00 -10.64 -6.49
N ASN A 112 2.43 -10.84 -5.30
CA ASN A 112 1.88 -12.13 -4.86
C ASN A 112 0.41 -11.99 -4.44
N LYS A 113 -0.48 -12.88 -4.91
CA LYS A 113 -1.92 -12.87 -4.56
C LYS A 113 -2.18 -13.26 -3.10
N LYS A 114 -1.39 -14.20 -2.57
CA LYS A 114 -1.56 -14.81 -1.25
C LYS A 114 -0.20 -14.95 -0.55
N PRO A 115 0.53 -13.85 -0.29
CA PRO A 115 1.78 -13.92 0.43
C PRO A 115 1.52 -14.36 1.87
N LYS A 116 2.47 -15.12 2.40
CA LYS A 116 2.51 -15.56 3.80
C LYS A 116 3.88 -15.24 4.37
N VAL A 117 3.87 -14.77 5.61
CA VAL A 117 5.06 -14.71 6.45
C VAL A 117 5.24 -16.13 7.02
N LEU A 118 6.43 -16.70 6.83
CA LEU A 118 6.75 -18.09 7.20
C LEU A 118 7.00 -18.20 8.69
#